data_AF-A0A921MZJ0-F1
#
_entry.id   AF-A0A921MZJ0-F1
#
_cell.length_a   1.000
_cell.length_b   1.000
_cell.length_c   1.000
_cell.angle_alpha   90.00
_cell.angle_beta   90.00
_cell.angle_gamma   90.00
#
_symmetry.space_group_name_H-M   'P 1'
#
loop_
_entity.id
_entity.type
_entity.pdbx_description
1 polymer ?
#
loop_
_entity_poly.entity_id
_entity_poly.type
_entity_poly.pdbx_seq_one_letter_code
_entity_poly.pdbx_strand_id
1 'polypeptide(L)'
;GKSYMLRLILAQMINGYPPCDIQLLLQNTKYVDLPIFKEARNTVVYNEGTNGIIEMLEDEVELMHKRYELLAKNNCDDIGEYRKKVTKMPYRIIVIEELSSYATNDEGKPNKQFYKLLEDIAARGRASGQLLILTTQLPSAEILPNRIKNNINTTIGLKCKDAIRSEIVAGPGSELEKLQGNGHAKLFPNDQELQSDLVTKEQVLEIVNRYKKK
;
A
#
# COMPACT_ATOMS: atom_id res chain seq x y z
N GLY A 1 -4.88 5.76 15.05
CA GLY A 1 -3.66 5.05 14.62
C GLY A 1 -3.58 4.96 13.11
N LYS A 2 -4.23 3.95 12.51
CA LYS A 2 -4.09 3.57 11.09
C LYS A 2 -4.22 4.74 10.11
N SER A 3 -5.33 5.47 10.20
CA SER A 3 -5.65 6.61 9.36
C SER A 3 -4.58 7.71 9.37
N TYR A 4 -4.14 8.09 10.57
CA TYR A 4 -3.11 9.13 10.76
C TYR A 4 -1.76 8.69 10.20
N MET A 5 -1.37 7.44 10.48
CA MET A 5 -0.12 6.87 9.98
C MET A 5 -0.11 6.75 8.45
N LEU A 6 -1.20 6.27 7.85
CA LEU A 6 -1.32 6.19 6.39
C LEU A 6 -1.20 7.58 5.76
N ARG A 7 -1.90 8.58 6.30
CA ARG A 7 -1.81 9.96 5.82
C ARG A 7 -0.40 10.52 5.97
N LEU A 8 0.27 10.27 7.10
CA LEU A 8 1.65 10.69 7.33
C LEU A 8 2.59 10.09 6.27
N ILE A 9 2.51 8.78 6.03
CA ILE A 9 3.33 8.09 5.01
C ILE A 9 3.12 8.73 3.63
N LEU A 10 1.86 8.89 3.20
CA LEU A 10 1.56 9.44 1.87
C LEU A 10 1.96 10.92 1.74
N ALA A 11 1.75 11.71 2.78
CA ALA A 11 2.16 13.12 2.80
C ALA A 11 3.69 13.25 2.67
N GLN A 12 4.46 12.43 3.39
CA GLN A 12 5.92 12.40 3.29
C GLN A 12 6.38 11.97 1.90
N MET A 13 5.72 10.98 1.28
CA MET A 13 6.02 10.58 -0.10
C MET A 13 5.81 11.72 -1.10
N ILE A 14 4.68 12.43 -1.02
CA ILE A 14 4.35 13.54 -1.93
C ILE A 14 5.33 14.72 -1.75
N ASN A 15 5.67 15.01 -0.49
CA ASN A 15 6.60 16.09 -0.13
C ASN A 15 8.04 15.77 -0.59
N GLY A 16 8.49 14.53 -0.37
CA GLY A 16 9.87 14.11 -0.64
C GLY A 16 10.16 13.74 -2.08
N TYR A 17 9.17 13.27 -2.85
CA TYR A 17 9.39 12.67 -4.17
C TYR A 17 8.54 13.31 -5.28
N PRO A 18 9.14 13.71 -6.42
CA PRO A 18 8.40 14.18 -7.58
C PRO A 18 7.68 13.03 -8.33
N PRO A 19 6.70 13.33 -9.20
CA PRO A 19 5.97 12.32 -9.97
C PRO A 19 6.82 11.43 -10.89
N CYS A 20 8.01 11.88 -11.29
CA CYS A 20 8.96 11.07 -12.07
C CYS A 20 9.70 10.01 -11.22
N ASP A 21 9.60 10.11 -9.89
CA ASP A 21 10.17 9.14 -8.95
C ASP A 21 9.10 8.23 -8.36
N ILE A 22 7.95 8.78 -7.97
CA ILE A 22 6.85 8.04 -7.34
C ILE A 22 5.50 8.47 -7.92
N GLN A 23 4.69 7.48 -8.31
CA GLN A 23 3.30 7.63 -8.70
C GLN A 23 2.40 6.83 -7.75
N LEU A 24 1.32 7.45 -7.27
CA LEU A 24 0.38 6.86 -6.34
C LEU A 24 -0.88 6.36 -7.08
N LEU A 25 -1.26 5.14 -6.77
CA LEU A 25 -2.54 4.54 -7.15
C LEU A 25 -3.34 4.32 -5.87
N LEU A 26 -4.46 5.01 -5.73
CA LEU A 26 -5.21 5.08 -4.48
C LEU A 26 -6.57 4.42 -4.66
N GLN A 27 -6.78 3.28 -4.01
CA GLN A 27 -8.09 2.65 -3.89
C GLN A 27 -8.68 2.98 -2.52
N ASN A 28 -9.70 3.86 -2.53
CA ASN A 28 -10.36 4.36 -1.35
C ASN A 28 -11.71 3.65 -1.11
N THR A 29 -11.83 2.90 -0.02
CA THR A 29 -13.09 2.24 0.38
C THR A 29 -13.83 2.97 1.48
N LYS A 30 -13.11 3.73 2.32
CA LYS A 30 -13.68 4.34 3.52
C LYS A 30 -14.12 5.78 3.33
N TYR A 31 -13.82 6.41 2.19
CA TYR A 31 -14.21 7.80 1.88
C TYR A 31 -13.70 8.86 2.87
N VAL A 32 -12.76 8.50 3.74
CA VAL A 32 -12.31 9.39 4.83
C VAL A 32 -10.82 9.70 4.72
N ASP A 33 -9.97 8.69 4.45
CA ASP A 33 -8.53 8.85 4.61
C ASP A 33 -7.81 9.30 3.35
N LEU A 34 -8.13 8.69 2.22
CA LEU A 34 -7.48 8.95 0.94
C LEU A 34 -8.00 10.15 0.10
N PRO A 35 -9.26 10.64 0.23
CA PRO A 35 -9.76 11.72 -0.63
C PRO A 35 -8.92 12.99 -0.66
N ILE A 36 -8.23 13.32 0.45
CA ILE A 36 -7.35 14.49 0.53
C ILE A 36 -6.17 14.44 -0.44
N PHE A 37 -5.78 13.25 -0.91
CA PHE A 37 -4.65 13.05 -1.83
C PHE A 37 -5.07 12.94 -3.30
N LYS A 38 -6.37 12.98 -3.61
CA LYS A 38 -6.91 12.80 -4.97
C LYS A 38 -6.25 13.73 -6.01
N GLU A 39 -6.09 14.99 -5.63
CA GLU A 39 -5.53 16.05 -6.50
C GLU A 39 -4.02 16.27 -6.34
N ALA A 40 -3.33 15.42 -5.58
CA ALA A 40 -1.88 15.50 -5.46
C ALA A 40 -1.21 15.18 -6.81
N ARG A 41 -0.11 15.89 -7.13
CA ARG A 41 0.66 15.72 -8.37
C ARG A 41 1.14 14.29 -8.61
N ASN A 42 1.37 13.53 -7.54
CA ASN A 42 1.84 12.15 -7.60
C ASN A 42 0.70 11.15 -7.83
N THR A 43 -0.55 11.52 -7.55
CA THR A 43 -1.71 10.63 -7.67
C THR A 43 -2.10 10.49 -9.14
N VAL A 44 -1.95 9.28 -9.70
CA VAL A 44 -2.26 9.01 -11.11
C VAL A 44 -3.54 8.21 -11.30
N VAL A 45 -3.89 7.38 -10.32
CA VAL A 45 -5.17 6.66 -10.26
C VAL A 45 -5.79 6.91 -8.90
N TYR A 46 -7.08 7.23 -8.88
CA TYR A 46 -7.86 7.37 -7.66
C TYR A 46 -9.24 6.78 -7.91
N ASN A 47 -9.56 5.73 -7.16
CA ASN A 47 -10.83 5.00 -7.24
C ASN A 47 -11.55 5.05 -5.90
N GLU A 48 -12.87 4.96 -5.94
CA GLU A 48 -13.72 4.98 -4.75
C GLU A 48 -14.64 3.76 -4.68
N GLY A 49 -14.91 3.32 -3.46
CA GLY A 49 -15.72 2.13 -3.19
C GLY A 49 -15.03 0.86 -3.70
N THR A 50 -15.82 -0.07 -4.21
CA THR A 50 -15.34 -1.33 -4.78
C THR A 50 -15.00 -1.25 -6.27
N ASN A 51 -15.32 -0.12 -6.91
CA ASN A 51 -15.18 0.06 -8.35
C ASN A 51 -13.71 0.31 -8.75
N GLY A 52 -13.37 -0.13 -9.96
CA GLY A 52 -12.08 0.15 -10.61
C GLY A 52 -10.88 -0.62 -10.05
N ILE A 53 -11.02 -1.38 -8.95
CA ILE A 53 -9.89 -2.10 -8.35
C ILE A 53 -9.35 -3.21 -9.26
N ILE A 54 -10.23 -3.96 -9.93
CA ILE A 54 -9.81 -5.07 -10.81
C ILE A 54 -9.07 -4.52 -12.02
N GLU A 55 -9.67 -3.55 -12.72
CA GLU A 55 -9.07 -2.87 -13.87
C GLU A 55 -7.70 -2.27 -13.52
N MET A 56 -7.61 -1.55 -12.39
CA MET A 56 -6.34 -1.01 -11.91
C MET A 56 -5.28 -2.08 -11.67
N LEU A 57 -5.64 -3.22 -11.06
CA LEU A 57 -4.67 -4.29 -10.82
C LEU A 57 -4.29 -5.03 -12.11
N GLU A 58 -5.21 -5.16 -13.08
CA GLU A 58 -4.93 -5.73 -14.40
C GLU A 58 -3.95 -4.84 -15.18
N ASP A 59 -4.19 -3.53 -15.21
CA ASP A 59 -3.28 -2.54 -15.81
C ASP A 59 -1.89 -2.59 -15.18
N GLU A 60 -1.83 -2.71 -13.85
CA GLU A 60 -0.56 -2.83 -13.14
C GLU A 60 0.15 -4.15 -13.46
N VAL A 61 -0.55 -5.28 -13.55
CA VAL A 61 0.07 -6.54 -13.98
C VAL A 61 0.59 -6.45 -15.41
N GLU A 62 -0.15 -5.82 -16.34
CA GLU A 62 0.33 -5.61 -17.71
C GLU A 62 1.57 -4.70 -17.73
N LEU A 63 1.56 -3.60 -16.97
CA LEU A 63 2.70 -2.71 -16.82
C LEU A 63 3.92 -3.45 -16.24
N MET A 64 3.70 -4.34 -15.27
CA MET A 64 4.75 -5.18 -14.67
C MET A 64 5.47 -5.98 -15.75
N HIS A 65 4.72 -6.68 -16.60
CA HIS A 65 5.28 -7.48 -17.69
C HIS A 65 6.08 -6.61 -18.67
N LYS A 66 5.53 -5.47 -19.08
CA LYS A 66 6.24 -4.50 -19.95
C LYS A 66 7.55 -4.02 -19.32
N ARG A 67 7.56 -3.75 -18.01
CA ARG A 67 8.77 -3.34 -17.29
C ARG A 67 9.80 -4.47 -17.22
N TYR A 68 9.39 -5.71 -16.98
CA TYR A 68 10.30 -6.85 -17.02
C TYR A 68 10.97 -7.03 -18.38
N GLU A 69 10.25 -6.83 -19.48
CA GLU A 69 10.87 -6.82 -20.81
C GLU A 69 11.92 -5.71 -20.95
N LEU A 70 11.64 -4.51 -20.44
CA LEU A 70 12.58 -3.39 -20.48
C LEU A 70 13.82 -3.68 -19.63
N LEU A 71 13.65 -4.26 -18.44
CA LEU A 71 14.75 -4.68 -17.56
C LEU A 71 15.65 -5.70 -18.27
N ALA A 72 15.05 -6.75 -18.84
CA ALA A 72 15.77 -7.78 -19.57
C ALA A 72 16.50 -7.22 -20.81
N LYS A 73 15.82 -6.41 -21.63
CA LYS A 73 16.41 -5.76 -22.82
C LYS A 73 17.63 -4.89 -22.49
N ASN A 74 17.66 -4.32 -21.28
CA ASN A 74 18.75 -3.43 -20.84
C ASN A 74 19.72 -4.12 -19.88
N ASN A 75 19.62 -5.44 -19.65
CA ASN A 75 20.41 -6.18 -18.67
C ASN A 75 20.43 -5.46 -17.31
N CYS A 76 19.26 -5.27 -16.72
CA CYS A 76 19.07 -4.71 -15.38
C CYS A 76 18.29 -5.71 -14.52
N ASP A 77 18.72 -5.92 -13.28
CA ASP A 77 18.04 -6.85 -12.36
C ASP A 77 16.75 -6.25 -11.78
N ASP A 78 16.72 -4.93 -11.60
CA ASP A 78 15.57 -4.21 -11.06
C ASP A 78 15.45 -2.77 -11.60
N ILE A 79 14.33 -2.13 -11.25
CA ILE A 79 14.05 -0.73 -11.58
C ILE A 79 15.10 0.23 -11.03
N GLY A 80 15.75 -0.09 -9.91
CA GLY A 80 16.79 0.72 -9.31
C GLY A 80 18.03 0.79 -10.20
N GLU A 81 18.46 -0.37 -10.73
CA GLU A 81 19.53 -0.45 -11.71
C GLU A 81 19.14 0.23 -13.03
N TYR A 82 17.93 -0.05 -13.54
CA TYR A 82 17.43 0.58 -14.77
C TYR A 82 17.43 2.11 -14.67
N ARG A 83 16.98 2.66 -13.53
CA ARG A 83 16.96 4.11 -13.29
C ARG A 83 18.36 4.73 -13.31
N LYS A 84 19.38 4.00 -12.88
CA LYS A 84 20.78 4.46 -12.89
C LYS A 84 21.40 4.37 -14.29
N LYS A 85 21.08 3.31 -15.02
CA LYS A 85 21.74 2.96 -16.30
C LYS A 85 21.06 3.59 -17.53
N VAL A 86 19.74 3.67 -17.53
CA VAL A 86 18.94 3.98 -18.72
C VAL A 86 18.21 5.31 -18.57
N THR A 87 17.17 5.36 -17.74
CA THR A 87 16.37 6.58 -17.54
C THR A 87 15.44 6.45 -16.33
N LYS A 88 14.92 7.58 -15.84
CA LYS A 88 13.93 7.59 -14.75
C LYS A 88 12.69 6.79 -15.15
N MET A 89 12.29 5.87 -14.27
CA MET A 89 11.04 5.12 -14.32
C MET A 89 10.39 5.18 -12.94
N PRO A 90 9.19 5.74 -12.77
CA PRO A 90 8.62 5.96 -11.44
C PRO A 90 8.22 4.63 -10.77
N TYR A 91 8.43 4.56 -9.46
CA TYR A 91 7.82 3.51 -8.64
C TYR A 91 6.30 3.73 -8.58
N ARG A 92 5.54 2.62 -8.67
CA ARG A 92 4.09 2.60 -8.55
C ARG A 92 3.75 2.19 -7.12
N ILE A 93 3.25 3.12 -6.32
CA ILE A 93 2.82 2.85 -4.95
C ILE A 93 1.32 2.62 -4.97
N ILE A 94 0.93 1.37 -4.85
CA ILE A 94 -0.45 0.91 -4.94
C ILE A 94 -0.99 0.80 -3.52
N VAL A 95 -1.92 1.68 -3.18
CA VAL A 95 -2.51 1.79 -1.85
C VAL A 95 -3.92 1.25 -1.90
N ILE A 96 -4.17 0.16 -1.18
CA ILE A 96 -5.51 -0.43 -1.04
C ILE A 96 -5.97 -0.24 0.39
N GLU A 97 -6.96 0.64 0.58
CA GLU A 97 -7.57 0.83 1.87
C GLU A 97 -8.60 -0.26 2.18
N GLU A 98 -8.48 -0.84 3.37
CA GLU A 98 -9.42 -1.86 3.89
C GLU A 98 -9.59 -3.05 2.94
N LEU A 99 -8.60 -3.94 2.93
CA LEU A 99 -8.63 -5.19 2.15
C LEU A 99 -9.92 -6.00 2.34
N SER A 100 -10.53 -5.95 3.52
CA SER A 100 -11.75 -6.72 3.81
C SER A 100 -12.93 -6.33 2.90
N SER A 101 -12.95 -5.10 2.41
CA SER A 101 -13.97 -4.62 1.46
C SER A 101 -13.91 -5.33 0.10
N TYR A 102 -12.81 -6.03 -0.20
CA TYR A 102 -12.59 -6.73 -1.48
C TYR A 102 -12.56 -8.25 -1.33
N ALA A 103 -12.65 -8.77 -0.11
CA ALA A 103 -12.54 -10.20 0.15
C ALA A 103 -13.65 -11.00 -0.54
N THR A 104 -14.83 -10.41 -0.67
CA THR A 104 -15.99 -10.97 -1.37
C THR A 104 -16.37 -10.14 -2.59
N ASN A 105 -16.94 -10.79 -3.60
CA ASN A 105 -17.58 -10.12 -4.74
C ASN A 105 -19.04 -9.74 -4.41
N ASP A 106 -19.73 -9.14 -5.37
CA ASP A 106 -21.14 -8.71 -5.23
C ASP A 106 -22.12 -9.87 -4.96
N GLU A 107 -21.72 -11.11 -5.25
CA GLU A 107 -22.48 -12.33 -4.94
C GLU A 107 -22.17 -12.91 -3.54
N GLY A 108 -21.34 -12.23 -2.74
CA GLY A 108 -20.91 -12.70 -1.43
C GLY A 108 -19.92 -13.88 -1.47
N LYS A 109 -19.34 -14.18 -2.64
CA LYS A 109 -18.34 -15.25 -2.81
C LYS A 109 -16.93 -14.68 -2.73
N PRO A 110 -15.92 -15.49 -2.34
CA PRO A 110 -14.52 -15.04 -2.34
C PRO A 110 -14.11 -14.43 -3.69
N ASN A 111 -13.55 -13.23 -3.66
CA ASN A 111 -13.13 -12.51 -4.86
C ASN A 111 -11.81 -13.06 -5.40
N LYS A 112 -11.89 -14.20 -6.09
CA LYS A 112 -10.71 -14.94 -6.58
C LYS A 112 -9.86 -14.13 -7.56
N GLN A 113 -10.49 -13.32 -8.41
CA GLN A 113 -9.78 -12.49 -9.40
C GLN A 113 -8.93 -11.42 -8.72
N PHE A 114 -9.53 -10.67 -7.77
CA PHE A 114 -8.80 -9.69 -6.96
C PHE A 114 -7.56 -10.30 -6.31
N TYR A 115 -7.73 -11.42 -5.60
CA TYR A 115 -6.61 -12.06 -4.90
C TYR A 115 -5.54 -12.61 -5.85
N LYS A 116 -5.92 -13.11 -7.03
CA LYS A 116 -4.97 -13.58 -8.04
C LYS A 116 -4.06 -12.43 -8.53
N LEU A 117 -4.65 -11.28 -8.85
CA LEU A 117 -3.90 -10.12 -9.34
C LEU A 117 -3.03 -9.51 -8.23
N LEU A 118 -3.59 -9.39 -7.02
CA LEU A 118 -2.86 -8.88 -5.86
C LEU A 118 -1.65 -9.76 -5.50
N GLU A 119 -1.82 -11.09 -5.54
CA GLU A 119 -0.74 -12.06 -5.30
C GLU A 119 0.37 -11.96 -6.34
N ASP A 120 0.01 -11.75 -7.61
CA ASP A 120 0.97 -11.56 -8.70
C ASP A 120 1.88 -10.33 -8.44
N ILE A 121 1.26 -9.18 -8.17
CA ILE A 121 1.99 -7.95 -7.87
C ILE A 121 2.80 -8.11 -6.57
N ALA A 122 2.26 -8.77 -5.54
CA ALA A 122 2.99 -8.99 -4.30
C ALA A 122 4.27 -9.83 -4.53
N ALA A 123 4.18 -10.88 -5.34
CA ALA A 123 5.29 -11.81 -5.58
C ALA A 123 6.36 -11.24 -6.52
N ARG A 124 5.96 -10.43 -7.52
CA ARG A 124 6.86 -9.99 -8.60
C ARG A 124 7.06 -8.47 -8.70
N GLY A 125 6.20 -7.67 -8.08
CA GLY A 125 6.19 -6.22 -8.24
C GLY A 125 7.47 -5.51 -7.78
N ARG A 126 8.24 -6.08 -6.84
CA ARG A 126 9.44 -5.42 -6.28
C ARG A 126 10.46 -5.03 -7.35
N ALA A 127 10.82 -5.95 -8.25
CA ALA A 127 11.85 -5.70 -9.27
C ALA A 127 11.35 -4.72 -10.35
N SER A 128 10.07 -4.79 -10.71
CA SER A 128 9.42 -3.85 -11.66
C SER A 128 9.09 -2.49 -11.03
N GLY A 129 9.30 -2.32 -9.71
CA GLY A 129 9.04 -1.07 -8.99
C GLY A 129 7.58 -0.83 -8.62
N GLN A 130 6.79 -1.88 -8.46
CA GLN A 130 5.43 -1.84 -7.93
C GLN A 130 5.43 -2.26 -6.46
N LEU A 131 5.01 -1.35 -5.59
CA LEU A 131 5.03 -1.53 -4.15
C LEU A 131 3.61 -1.42 -3.59
N LEU A 132 3.20 -2.42 -2.82
CA LEU A 132 1.87 -2.48 -2.21
C LEU A 132 1.88 -1.85 -0.82
N ILE A 133 0.89 -1.00 -0.54
CA ILE A 133 0.51 -0.58 0.81
C ILE A 133 -0.92 -1.06 1.04
N LEU A 134 -1.04 -2.12 1.82
CA LEU A 134 -2.32 -2.73 2.14
C LEU A 134 -2.71 -2.39 3.57
N THR A 135 -3.95 -1.98 3.79
CA THR A 135 -4.44 -1.70 5.14
C THR A 135 -5.68 -2.52 5.44
N THR A 136 -5.86 -2.89 6.71
CA THR A 136 -7.12 -3.48 7.18
C THR A 136 -7.32 -3.19 8.67
N GLN A 137 -8.58 -3.18 9.11
CA GLN A 137 -8.98 -3.17 10.52
C GLN A 137 -9.47 -4.53 11.01
N LEU A 138 -9.82 -5.43 10.09
CA LEU A 138 -10.27 -6.78 10.38
C LEU A 138 -9.24 -7.78 9.86
N PRO A 139 -8.23 -8.11 10.68
CA PRO A 139 -7.30 -9.14 10.28
C PRO A 139 -7.99 -10.50 10.39
N SER A 140 -8.21 -11.17 9.27
CA SER A 140 -8.56 -12.59 9.19
C SER A 140 -7.74 -13.28 8.11
N ALA A 141 -7.59 -14.61 8.19
CA ALA A 141 -6.90 -15.39 7.15
C ALA A 141 -7.63 -15.34 5.80
N GLU A 142 -8.93 -15.07 5.80
CA GLU A 142 -9.71 -14.86 4.57
C GLU A 142 -9.35 -13.52 3.92
N ILE A 143 -9.17 -12.48 4.73
CA ILE A 143 -8.90 -11.11 4.27
C ILE A 143 -7.44 -10.97 3.82
N LEU A 144 -6.50 -11.53 4.58
CA LEU A 144 -5.07 -11.57 4.26
C LEU A 144 -4.57 -13.02 4.22
N PRO A 145 -4.78 -13.75 3.10
CA PRO A 145 -4.31 -15.11 2.94
C PRO A 145 -2.78 -15.23 3.04
N ASN A 146 -2.28 -16.36 3.56
CA ASN A 146 -0.85 -16.61 3.75
C ASN A 146 -0.02 -16.44 2.47
N ARG A 147 -0.57 -16.84 1.31
CA ARG A 147 0.09 -16.66 0.00
C ARG A 147 0.43 -15.20 -0.33
N ILE A 148 -0.38 -14.26 0.13
CA ILE A 148 -0.08 -12.83 0.00
C ILE A 148 0.83 -12.39 1.15
N LYS A 149 0.52 -12.78 2.39
CA LYS A 149 1.32 -12.43 3.58
C LYS A 149 2.80 -12.79 3.44
N ASN A 150 3.11 -13.94 2.84
CA ASN A 150 4.48 -14.41 2.60
C ASN A 150 5.28 -13.51 1.64
N ASN A 151 4.59 -12.70 0.83
CA ASN A 151 5.20 -11.73 -0.09
C ASN A 151 5.22 -10.30 0.49
N ILE A 152 4.67 -10.08 1.69
CA ILE A 152 4.69 -8.80 2.39
C ILE A 152 5.89 -8.77 3.34
N ASN A 153 6.95 -8.09 2.92
CA ASN A 153 8.23 -8.04 3.64
C ASN A 153 8.19 -7.19 4.93
N THR A 154 7.20 -6.31 5.05
CA THR A 154 7.14 -5.33 6.15
C THR A 154 5.71 -5.16 6.62
N THR A 155 5.51 -5.26 7.93
CA THR A 155 4.22 -5.05 8.57
C THR A 155 4.35 -4.00 9.66
N ILE A 156 3.48 -2.99 9.62
CA ILE A 156 3.35 -2.02 10.71
C ILE A 156 2.11 -2.42 11.52
N GLY A 157 2.36 -3.04 12.68
CA GLY A 157 1.32 -3.46 13.60
C GLY A 157 0.95 -2.33 14.55
N LEU A 158 -0.30 -1.88 14.51
CA LEU A 158 -0.88 -0.95 15.48
C LEU A 158 -1.65 -1.73 16.55
N LYS A 159 -2.01 -1.04 17.64
CA LYS A 159 -2.80 -1.63 18.73
C LYS A 159 -3.99 -2.44 18.22
N CYS A 160 -3.97 -3.74 18.50
CA CYS A 160 -5.06 -4.68 18.22
C CYS A 160 -5.98 -4.82 19.44
N LYS A 161 -7.17 -5.40 19.25
CA LYS A 161 -8.13 -5.61 20.35
C LYS A 161 -7.73 -6.78 21.26
N ASP A 162 -7.11 -7.79 20.69
CA ASP A 162 -6.80 -9.07 21.34
C ASP A 162 -5.58 -9.72 20.66
N ALA A 163 -4.99 -10.71 21.35
CA ALA A 163 -3.82 -11.44 20.88
C ALA A 163 -4.09 -12.20 19.57
N ILE A 164 -5.29 -12.76 19.39
CA ILE A 164 -5.67 -13.51 18.18
C ILE A 164 -5.51 -12.60 16.93
N ARG A 165 -6.03 -11.38 16.99
CA ARG A 165 -5.88 -10.40 15.90
C ARG A 165 -4.44 -9.97 15.70
N SER A 166 -3.68 -9.83 16.79
CA SER A 166 -2.24 -9.54 16.71
C SER A 166 -1.52 -10.59 15.88
N GLU A 167 -1.76 -11.87 16.17
CA GLU A 167 -1.12 -12.98 15.47
C GLU A 167 -1.49 -13.06 14.00
N ILE A 168 -2.75 -12.76 13.66
CA ILE A 168 -3.17 -12.72 12.26
C ILE A 168 -2.42 -11.60 11.51
N VAL A 169 -2.26 -10.41 12.11
CA VAL A 169 -1.55 -9.28 11.49
C VAL A 169 -0.05 -9.58 11.34
N ALA A 170 0.63 -9.87 12.44
CA ALA A 170 2.09 -9.83 12.52
C ALA A 170 2.74 -11.17 12.89
N GLY A 171 1.94 -12.22 13.11
CA GLY A 171 2.43 -13.55 13.46
C GLY A 171 2.43 -13.83 14.97
N PRO A 172 2.65 -15.10 15.37
CA PRO A 172 2.68 -15.52 16.77
C PRO A 172 3.62 -14.66 17.62
N GLY A 173 3.19 -14.30 18.83
CA GLY A 173 4.01 -13.51 19.76
C GLY A 173 4.22 -12.04 19.36
N SER A 174 3.40 -11.49 18.47
CA SER A 174 3.50 -10.09 18.04
C SER A 174 3.04 -9.05 19.08
N GLU A 175 2.21 -9.47 20.04
CA GLU A 175 1.79 -8.69 21.22
C GLU A 175 1.23 -7.27 20.95
N LEU A 176 0.64 -7.04 19.78
CA LEU A 176 0.09 -5.75 19.38
C LEU A 176 -1.05 -5.29 20.28
N GLU A 177 -1.76 -6.19 20.94
CA GLU A 177 -2.80 -5.86 21.93
C GLU A 177 -2.26 -5.12 23.16
N LYS A 178 -0.96 -5.29 23.47
CA LYS A 178 -0.29 -4.64 24.61
C LYS A 178 0.13 -3.20 24.30
N LEU A 179 0.12 -2.79 23.04
CA LEU A 179 0.48 -1.43 22.65
C LEU A 179 -0.43 -0.39 23.31
N GLN A 180 0.11 0.81 23.50
CA GLN A 180 -0.60 1.90 24.19
C GLN A 180 -1.72 2.53 23.33
N GLY A 181 -1.67 2.34 22.01
CA GLY A 181 -2.57 3.01 21.07
C GLY A 181 -2.02 4.36 20.62
N ASN A 182 -2.87 5.26 20.11
CA ASN A 182 -2.49 6.63 19.76
C ASN A 182 -1.25 6.78 18.86
N GLY A 183 -0.99 5.82 17.96
CA GLY A 183 0.16 5.86 17.06
C GLY A 183 1.35 5.02 17.49
N HIS A 184 1.32 4.43 18.70
CA HIS A 184 2.27 3.41 19.12
C HIS A 184 2.07 2.15 18.24
N ALA A 185 3.14 1.73 17.56
CA ALA A 185 3.18 0.62 16.63
C ALA A 185 4.46 -0.22 16.79
N LYS A 186 4.45 -1.45 16.26
CA LYS A 186 5.64 -2.27 16.05
C LYS A 186 5.89 -2.50 14.55
N LEU A 187 7.15 -2.53 14.15
CA LEU A 187 7.59 -2.81 12.80
C LEU A 187 8.18 -4.22 12.70
N PHE A 188 7.61 -5.05 11.84
CA PHE A 188 8.08 -6.40 11.56
C PHE A 188 8.80 -6.45 10.20
N PRO A 189 9.85 -7.28 10.05
CA PRO A 189 10.28 -8.36 10.96
C PRO A 189 11.23 -7.94 12.10
N ASN A 190 11.66 -6.67 12.15
CA ASN A 190 12.71 -6.22 13.07
C ASN A 190 12.26 -6.09 14.55
N ASP A 191 10.99 -6.32 14.84
CA ASP A 191 10.33 -6.13 16.14
C ASP A 191 10.61 -4.76 16.80
N GLN A 192 10.71 -3.71 15.99
CA GLN A 192 11.03 -2.37 16.46
C GLN A 192 9.76 -1.61 16.86
N GLU A 193 9.70 -1.11 18.09
CA GLU A 193 8.63 -0.19 18.50
C GLU A 193 8.86 1.21 17.95
N LEU A 194 7.76 1.87 17.56
CA LEU A 194 7.76 3.25 17.09
C LEU A 194 6.50 3.98 17.55
N GLN A 195 6.63 5.28 17.78
CA GLN A 195 5.52 6.18 18.04
C GLN A 195 5.37 7.09 16.83
N SER A 196 4.24 6.99 16.12
CA SER A 196 3.98 7.90 15.00
C SER A 196 3.69 9.32 15.49
N ASP A 197 4.18 10.31 14.74
CA ASP A 197 3.75 11.70 14.91
C ASP A 197 2.25 11.85 14.66
N LEU A 198 1.62 12.73 15.44
CA LEU A 198 0.25 13.14 15.19
C LEU A 198 0.25 14.21 14.11
N VAL A 199 -0.30 13.88 12.93
CA VAL A 199 -0.50 14.86 11.86
C VAL A 199 -1.99 15.10 11.65
N THR A 200 -2.42 16.35 11.80
CA THR A 200 -3.82 16.71 11.59
C THR A 200 -4.19 16.70 10.11
N LYS A 201 -5.48 16.64 9.80
CA LYS A 201 -5.94 16.67 8.41
C LYS A 201 -5.54 17.98 7.72
N GLU A 202 -5.54 19.08 8.45
CA GLU A 202 -5.17 20.42 7.99
C GLU A 202 -3.69 20.48 7.60
N GLN A 203 -2.79 19.92 8.43
CA GLN A 203 -1.37 19.84 8.13
C GLN A 203 -1.10 19.00 6.87
N VAL A 204 -1.80 17.87 6.72
CA VAL A 204 -1.70 17.06 5.49
C VAL A 204 -2.19 17.84 4.27
N LEU A 205 -3.32 18.55 4.40
CA LEU A 205 -3.86 19.36 3.32
C LEU A 205 -2.91 20.47 2.90
N GLU A 206 -2.21 21.11 3.83
CA GLU A 206 -1.19 22.12 3.52
C GLU A 206 -0.08 21.53 2.62
N ILE A 207 0.43 20.35 2.98
CA ILE A 207 1.42 19.63 2.19
C ILE A 207 0.87 19.29 0.80
N VAL A 208 -0.33 18.70 0.73
CA VAL A 208 -0.91 18.30 -0.56
C VAL A 208 -1.19 19.52 -1.45
N ASN A 209 -1.70 20.62 -0.88
CA ASN A 209 -1.99 21.85 -1.62
C ASN A 209 -0.74 22.46 -2.27
N ARG A 210 0.43 22.36 -1.62
CA ARG A 210 1.72 22.79 -2.19
C ARG A 210 2.10 22.02 -3.45
N TYR A 211 1.60 20.78 -3.58
CA TYR A 211 1.95 19.84 -4.63
C TYR A 211 0.73 19.33 -5.39
N LYS A 212 -0.27 20.18 -5.62
CA LYS A 212 -1.43 19.84 -6.46
C LYS A 212 -1.04 19.73 -7.94
N LYS A 213 -1.83 18.96 -8.69
CA LYS A 213 -1.82 18.99 -10.16
C LYS A 213 -2.11 20.42 -10.63
N LYS A 214 -1.39 20.85 -11.68
CA LYS A 214 -1.67 22.12 -12.37
C LYS A 214 -2.80 21.96 -13.36
#